data_AF-A0A9E5EHL0-F1
#
_entry.id   AF-A0A9E5EHL0-F1
#
_cell.length_a   1.000
_cell.length_b   1.000
_cell.length_c   1.000
_cell.angle_alpha   90.00
_cell.angle_beta   90.00
_cell.angle_gamma   90.00
#
_symmetry.space_group_name_H-M   'P 1'
#
loop_
_entity.id
_entity.type
_entity.pdbx_description
1 polymer ?
#
loop_
_entity_poly.entity_id
_entity_poly.type
_entity_poly.pdbx_seq_one_letter_code
_entity_poly.pdbx_strand_id
1 'polypeptide(L)'
;MPCGREIHKPNPRRRIPGLRFVCGLRFPSYVANIVYFDLETQKIASEVGGWGHIDKMGLAVAVLYHTDRSAYDVYLEKDADRLITDLRRADLVVGFNVIRFDYAVLSAYSVFDFSTVPTLDLMVSLEEKIGHRVGLDAVADATCGVKKTASGIEAIQWWREGKQSDCAGRKVVGTWQRRTPLNGRN
;
A
#
# COMPACT_ATOMS: atom_id res chain seq x y z
N MET A 1 39.93 15.17 33.33
CA MET A 1 38.68 15.79 33.81
C MET A 1 38.18 16.73 32.70
N PRO A 2 36.92 16.62 32.26
CA PRO A 2 36.46 16.99 30.92
C PRO A 2 35.67 18.31 30.91
N CYS A 3 35.51 18.94 29.74
CA CYS A 3 34.29 19.73 29.46
C CYS A 3 34.03 19.72 27.95
N GLY A 4 32.99 18.97 27.55
CA GLY A 4 32.57 18.79 26.17
C GLY A 4 31.72 19.96 25.67
N ARG A 5 31.75 20.18 24.35
CA ARG A 5 30.81 21.06 23.65
C ARG A 5 29.49 20.31 23.44
N GLU A 6 28.44 20.79 24.09
CA GLU A 6 27.07 20.37 23.83
C GLU A 6 26.51 21.10 22.60
N ILE A 7 26.08 20.30 21.64
CA ILE A 7 25.36 20.67 20.42
C ILE A 7 23.88 20.91 20.77
N HIS A 8 23.38 22.09 20.41
CA HIS A 8 22.02 22.56 20.72
C HIS A 8 20.96 21.73 19.98
N LYS A 9 20.08 21.03 20.72
CA LYS A 9 18.85 20.42 20.16
C LYS A 9 17.74 21.47 20.08
N PRO A 10 16.90 21.50 19.03
CA PRO A 10 15.79 22.45 18.96
C PRO A 10 14.69 22.11 19.99
N ASN A 11 14.18 23.17 20.63
CA ASN A 11 13.21 23.14 21.73
C ASN A 11 11.77 22.95 21.20
N PRO A 12 11.01 21.93 21.65
CA PRO A 12 9.68 21.60 21.13
C PRO A 12 8.53 22.46 21.69
N ARG A 13 8.78 23.64 22.27
CA ARG A 13 7.76 24.45 22.96
C ARG A 13 7.56 25.85 22.38
N ARG A 14 7.31 25.97 21.07
CA ARG A 14 6.68 27.20 20.54
C ARG A 14 5.16 27.01 20.51
N ARG A 15 4.48 27.54 21.53
CA ARG A 15 3.01 27.68 21.55
C ARG A 15 2.59 28.73 20.52
N ILE A 16 1.63 28.38 19.67
CA ILE A 16 0.91 29.33 18.83
C ILE A 16 -0.08 30.09 19.74
N PRO A 17 -0.04 31.43 19.82
CA PRO A 17 -0.97 32.17 20.66
C PRO A 17 -2.32 32.30 19.94
N GLY A 18 -3.39 31.73 20.53
CA GLY A 18 -4.76 31.96 20.04
C GLY A 18 -5.83 30.95 20.48
N LEU A 19 -5.47 29.73 20.89
CA LEU A 19 -6.47 28.72 21.24
C LEU A 19 -6.78 28.72 22.74
N ARG A 20 -7.93 29.29 23.13
CA ARG A 20 -8.50 29.12 24.47
C ARG A 20 -8.78 27.64 24.70
N PHE A 21 -8.13 27.06 25.72
CA PHE A 21 -8.39 25.70 26.19
C PHE A 21 -9.84 25.62 26.70
N VAL A 22 -10.68 24.87 25.99
CA VAL A 22 -11.92 24.33 26.58
C VAL A 22 -11.51 23.07 27.34
N CYS A 23 -11.63 23.14 28.66
CA CYS A 23 -11.39 22.05 29.59
C CYS A 23 -12.33 20.87 29.29
N GLY A 24 -11.80 19.64 29.16
CA GLY A 24 -12.57 18.41 29.37
C GLY A 24 -12.84 17.49 28.16
N LEU A 25 -12.45 17.84 26.93
CA LEU A 25 -12.59 16.93 25.79
C LEU A 25 -11.28 16.19 25.54
N ARG A 26 -11.26 14.88 25.83
CA ARG A 26 -10.24 13.96 25.34
C ARG A 26 -10.43 13.87 23.82
N PHE A 27 -9.63 14.60 23.05
CA PHE A 27 -9.58 14.38 21.60
C PHE A 27 -9.18 12.91 21.39
N PRO A 28 -9.96 12.11 20.65
CA PRO A 28 -9.50 10.79 20.24
C PRO A 28 -8.15 11.00 19.55
N SER A 29 -7.13 10.25 19.96
CA SER A 29 -5.91 10.15 19.17
C SER A 29 -6.33 9.57 17.83
N TYR A 30 -6.49 10.42 16.82
CA TYR A 30 -6.83 9.99 15.48
C TYR A 30 -5.64 9.19 14.97
N VAL A 31 -5.75 7.87 15.01
CA VAL A 31 -4.79 6.99 14.36
C VAL A 31 -5.15 7.08 12.89
N ALA A 32 -4.27 7.67 12.09
CA ALA A 32 -4.50 7.79 10.66
C ALA A 32 -4.73 6.39 10.05
N ASN A 33 -5.81 6.25 9.28
CA ASN A 33 -6.14 5.07 8.50
C ASN A 33 -5.28 5.05 7.24
N ILE A 34 -4.03 4.61 7.40
CA ILE A 34 -3.12 4.34 6.29
C ILE A 34 -3.40 2.92 5.80
N VAL A 35 -3.59 2.78 4.49
CA VAL A 35 -3.78 1.48 3.86
C VAL A 35 -2.68 1.20 2.87
N TYR A 36 -2.13 0.00 2.91
CA TYR A 36 -1.24 -0.50 1.86
C TYR A 36 -2.05 -1.30 0.86
N PHE A 37 -1.95 -0.94 -0.41
CA PHE A 37 -2.82 -1.43 -1.46
C PHE A 37 -2.01 -2.07 -2.59
N ASP A 38 -2.54 -3.18 -3.09
CA ASP A 38 -2.01 -3.92 -4.23
C ASP A 38 -3.15 -4.75 -4.85
N LEU A 39 -3.22 -4.81 -6.17
CA LEU A 39 -4.14 -5.69 -6.90
C LEU A 39 -3.45 -6.59 -7.90
N GLU A 40 -4.13 -7.66 -8.28
CA GLU A 40 -3.79 -8.54 -9.39
C GLU A 40 -4.92 -8.52 -10.41
N THR A 41 -4.55 -8.65 -11.68
CA THR A 41 -5.51 -8.61 -12.79
C THR A 41 -5.94 -9.99 -13.26
N GLN A 42 -7.03 -10.08 -14.02
CA GLN A 42 -7.49 -11.35 -14.60
C GLN A 42 -6.76 -11.68 -15.92
N LYS A 43 -6.35 -10.63 -16.64
CA LYS A 43 -5.73 -10.70 -17.96
C LYS A 43 -4.40 -9.96 -17.96
N ILE A 44 -3.48 -10.46 -18.78
CA ILE A 44 -2.22 -9.76 -19.07
C ILE A 44 -2.41 -8.74 -20.20
N ALA A 45 -1.44 -7.83 -20.36
CA ALA A 45 -1.49 -6.77 -21.37
C ALA A 45 -1.73 -7.30 -22.80
N SER A 46 -1.11 -8.42 -23.17
CA SER A 46 -1.29 -8.99 -24.52
C SER A 46 -2.71 -9.48 -24.80
N GLU A 47 -3.47 -9.87 -23.77
CA GLU A 47 -4.86 -10.36 -23.93
C GLU A 47 -5.87 -9.22 -24.10
N VAL A 48 -5.50 -8.00 -23.74
CA VAL A 48 -6.37 -6.81 -23.84
C VAL A 48 -5.97 -5.87 -24.98
N GLY A 49 -4.98 -6.25 -25.79
CA GLY A 49 -4.48 -5.43 -26.90
C GLY A 49 -3.36 -4.45 -26.52
N GLY A 50 -2.70 -4.67 -25.38
CA GLY A 50 -1.54 -3.93 -24.91
C GLY A 50 -1.80 -3.04 -23.69
N TRP A 51 -0.74 -2.34 -23.26
CA TRP A 51 -0.75 -1.47 -22.06
C TRP A 51 -1.64 -0.22 -22.20
N GLY A 52 -2.22 0.05 -23.37
CA GLY A 52 -3.23 1.09 -23.55
C GLY A 52 -4.63 0.70 -23.07
N HIS A 53 -4.83 -0.55 -22.64
CA HIS A 53 -6.12 -1.12 -22.27
C HIS A 53 -6.09 -1.75 -20.86
N ILE A 54 -5.41 -1.08 -19.92
CA ILE A 54 -5.26 -1.56 -18.53
C ILE A 54 -6.63 -1.71 -17.85
N ASP A 55 -7.57 -0.81 -18.14
CA ASP A 55 -8.97 -0.88 -17.71
C ASP A 55 -9.65 -2.21 -18.06
N LYS A 56 -9.25 -2.85 -19.17
CA LYS A 56 -9.84 -4.12 -19.62
C LYS A 56 -9.22 -5.36 -18.99
N MET A 57 -8.17 -5.19 -18.19
CA MET A 57 -7.45 -6.31 -17.57
C MET A 57 -8.27 -7.00 -16.47
N GLY A 58 -9.22 -6.28 -15.87
CA GLY A 58 -10.13 -6.77 -14.84
C GLY A 58 -9.45 -7.04 -13.50
N LEU A 59 -10.18 -6.91 -12.41
CA LEU A 59 -9.73 -7.20 -11.04
C LEU A 59 -9.85 -8.69 -10.75
N ALA A 60 -8.75 -9.38 -10.46
CA ALA A 60 -8.78 -10.76 -9.95
C ALA A 60 -8.89 -10.76 -8.42
N VAL A 61 -7.92 -10.11 -7.77
CA VAL A 61 -7.88 -9.97 -6.31
C VAL A 61 -7.20 -8.65 -5.95
N ALA A 62 -7.71 -7.99 -4.92
CA ALA A 62 -7.09 -6.84 -4.30
C ALA A 62 -6.91 -7.08 -2.80
N VAL A 63 -5.87 -6.51 -2.24
CA VAL A 63 -5.57 -6.60 -0.81
C VAL A 63 -5.35 -5.21 -0.25
N LEU A 64 -6.00 -4.92 0.87
CA LEU A 64 -5.70 -3.76 1.71
C LEU A 64 -5.13 -4.23 3.03
N TYR A 65 -3.98 -3.69 3.43
CA TYR A 65 -3.49 -3.80 4.79
C TYR A 65 -3.74 -2.49 5.55
N HIS A 66 -4.53 -2.56 6.60
CA HIS A 66 -4.91 -1.43 7.43
C HIS A 66 -3.97 -1.30 8.63
N THR A 67 -3.29 -0.15 8.77
CA THR A 67 -2.33 0.06 9.85
C THR A 67 -2.97 0.28 11.22
N ASP A 68 -4.16 0.85 11.26
CA ASP A 68 -4.89 1.16 12.50
C ASP A 68 -5.29 -0.12 13.26
N ARG A 69 -5.70 -1.16 12.54
CA ARG A 69 -6.13 -2.46 13.08
C ARG A 69 -5.17 -3.61 12.82
N SER A 70 -4.06 -3.35 12.10
CA SER A 70 -3.08 -4.38 11.72
C SER A 70 -3.70 -5.60 11.05
N ALA A 71 -4.67 -5.38 10.14
CA ALA A 71 -5.45 -6.43 9.50
C ALA A 71 -5.44 -6.31 7.97
N TYR A 72 -5.65 -7.44 7.31
CA TYR A 72 -5.79 -7.53 5.87
C TYR A 72 -7.26 -7.69 5.49
N ASP A 73 -7.69 -6.95 4.49
CA ASP A 73 -8.95 -7.19 3.78
C ASP A 73 -8.66 -7.63 2.35
N VAL A 74 -9.36 -8.67 1.92
CA VAL A 74 -9.24 -9.23 0.56
C VAL A 74 -10.54 -8.94 -0.19
N TYR A 75 -10.38 -8.50 -1.43
CA TYR A 75 -11.46 -8.12 -2.33
C TYR A 75 -11.34 -8.91 -3.61
N LEU A 76 -12.45 -9.48 -4.06
CA LEU A 76 -12.57 -10.05 -5.39
C LEU A 76 -13.26 -9.05 -6.33
N GLU A 77 -13.38 -9.40 -7.61
CA GLU A 77 -14.07 -8.56 -8.59
C GLU A 77 -15.46 -8.09 -8.12
N LYS A 78 -16.25 -9.01 -7.54
CA LYS A 78 -17.59 -8.71 -7.00
C LYS A 78 -17.59 -7.69 -5.85
N ASP A 79 -16.44 -7.48 -5.22
CA ASP A 79 -16.26 -6.58 -4.09
C ASP A 79 -15.64 -5.24 -4.51
N ALA A 80 -15.52 -4.97 -5.82
CA ALA A 80 -14.86 -3.76 -6.35
C ALA A 80 -15.46 -2.47 -5.78
N ASP A 81 -16.78 -2.37 -5.66
CA ASP A 81 -17.44 -1.19 -5.08
C ASP A 81 -17.04 -0.97 -3.60
N ARG A 82 -16.90 -2.07 -2.84
CA ARG A 82 -16.46 -2.03 -1.44
C ARG A 82 -15.01 -1.60 -1.34
N LEU A 83 -14.13 -2.15 -2.18
CA LEU A 83 -12.73 -1.77 -2.28
C LEU A 83 -12.57 -0.27 -2.56
N ILE A 84 -13.28 0.25 -3.56
CA ILE A 84 -13.23 1.67 -3.94
C ILE A 84 -13.72 2.55 -2.79
N THR A 85 -14.77 2.12 -2.09
CA THR A 85 -15.26 2.81 -0.89
C THR A 85 -14.21 2.87 0.20
N ASP A 86 -13.50 1.78 0.46
CA ASP A 86 -12.48 1.73 1.51
C ASP A 86 -11.23 2.52 1.14
N LEU A 87 -10.81 2.50 -0.14
CA LEU A 87 -9.75 3.38 -0.65
C LEU A 87 -10.10 4.86 -0.50
N ARG A 88 -11.35 5.24 -0.78
CA ARG A 88 -11.84 6.62 -0.61
C ARG A 88 -11.84 7.07 0.86
N ARG A 89 -12.01 6.15 1.80
CA ARG A 89 -12.07 6.43 3.25
C ARG A 89 -10.69 6.40 3.92
N ALA A 90 -9.66 5.96 3.21
CA ALA A 90 -8.30 5.99 3.73
C ALA A 90 -7.79 7.43 3.84
N ASP A 91 -7.06 7.72 4.91
CA ASP A 91 -6.35 9.00 5.05
C ASP A 91 -5.13 9.04 4.12
N LEU A 92 -4.57 7.86 3.79
CA LEU A 92 -3.48 7.68 2.85
C LEU A 92 -3.50 6.26 2.28
N VAL A 93 -3.43 6.15 0.95
CA VAL A 93 -3.16 4.89 0.24
C VAL A 93 -1.68 4.81 -0.12
N VAL A 94 -1.02 3.72 0.23
CA VAL A 94 0.38 3.46 -0.11
C VAL A 94 0.43 2.27 -1.06
N GLY A 95 1.08 2.41 -2.21
CA GLY A 95 1.20 1.35 -3.21
C GLY A 95 2.41 1.53 -4.11
N PHE A 96 2.58 0.65 -5.09
CA PHE A 96 3.69 0.71 -6.04
C PHE A 96 3.15 0.76 -7.47
N ASN A 97 3.39 1.88 -8.18
CA ASN A 97 2.80 2.15 -9.49
C ASN A 97 1.25 2.16 -9.50
N VAL A 98 0.66 2.44 -8.33
CA VAL A 98 -0.78 2.40 -8.08
C VAL A 98 -1.56 3.39 -8.95
N ILE A 99 -0.99 4.57 -9.21
CA ILE A 99 -1.68 5.62 -9.96
C ILE A 99 -1.85 5.22 -11.43
N ARG A 100 -0.81 4.64 -12.02
CA ARG A 100 -0.79 4.32 -13.46
C ARG A 100 -1.33 2.94 -13.77
N PHE A 101 -1.37 2.04 -12.79
CA PHE A 101 -1.79 0.66 -12.99
C PHE A 101 -3.07 0.35 -12.22
N ASP A 102 -3.01 0.23 -10.89
CA ASP A 102 -4.14 -0.24 -10.08
C ASP A 102 -5.39 0.64 -10.24
N TYR A 103 -5.25 1.97 -10.19
CA TYR A 103 -6.37 2.88 -10.40
C TYR A 103 -6.90 2.85 -11.84
N ALA A 104 -6.03 2.60 -12.82
CA ALA A 104 -6.46 2.43 -14.20
C ALA A 104 -7.30 1.14 -14.36
N VAL A 105 -6.93 0.05 -13.68
CA VAL A 105 -7.76 -1.18 -13.62
C VAL A 105 -9.10 -0.88 -12.93
N LEU A 106 -9.08 -0.20 -11.78
CA LEU A 106 -10.30 0.10 -11.03
C LEU A 106 -11.25 1.09 -11.72
N SER A 107 -10.75 1.91 -12.65
CA SER A 107 -11.57 2.85 -13.44
C SER A 107 -12.63 2.15 -14.30
N ALA A 108 -12.46 0.86 -14.59
CA ALA A 108 -13.46 0.06 -15.30
C ALA A 108 -14.71 -0.24 -14.44
N TYR A 109 -14.58 -0.15 -13.11
CA TYR A 109 -15.63 -0.51 -12.15
C TYR A 109 -16.37 0.70 -11.59
N SER A 110 -15.83 1.92 -11.75
CA SER A 110 -16.45 3.12 -11.20
C SER A 110 -16.07 4.38 -11.98
N VAL A 111 -16.99 5.35 -12.01
CA VAL A 111 -16.73 6.72 -12.49
C VAL A 111 -16.00 7.59 -11.47
N PHE A 112 -15.62 7.02 -10.32
CA PHE A 112 -14.91 7.72 -9.25
C PHE A 112 -13.54 8.23 -9.72
N ASP A 113 -13.24 9.49 -9.39
CA ASP A 113 -11.96 10.09 -9.68
C ASP A 113 -10.93 9.74 -8.59
N PHE A 114 -10.09 8.75 -8.87
CA PHE A 114 -9.03 8.30 -7.98
C PHE A 114 -7.92 9.35 -7.76
N SER A 115 -7.84 10.42 -8.56
CA SER A 115 -6.88 11.51 -8.31
C SER A 115 -7.18 12.29 -7.02
N THR A 116 -8.40 12.15 -6.49
CA THR A 116 -8.83 12.75 -5.23
C THR A 116 -8.40 11.95 -4.00
N VAL A 117 -7.91 10.72 -4.19
CA VAL A 117 -7.44 9.87 -3.09
C VAL A 117 -6.04 10.33 -2.68
N PRO A 118 -5.78 10.60 -1.38
CA PRO A 118 -4.43 10.85 -0.91
C PRO A 118 -3.58 9.61 -1.11
N THR A 119 -2.60 9.68 -2.02
CA THR A 119 -1.83 8.50 -2.44
C THR A 119 -0.33 8.74 -2.41
N LEU A 120 0.39 7.82 -1.79
CA LEU A 120 1.83 7.67 -1.89
C LEU A 120 2.15 6.54 -2.86
N ASP A 121 2.46 6.90 -4.10
CA ASP A 121 2.99 5.95 -5.09
C ASP A 121 4.51 5.85 -4.94
N LEU A 122 4.98 4.68 -4.47
CA LEU A 122 6.39 4.44 -4.23
C LEU A 122 7.22 4.50 -5.50
N MET A 123 6.69 4.11 -6.66
CA MET A 123 7.45 4.18 -7.91
C MET A 123 7.70 5.63 -8.29
N VAL A 124 6.68 6.48 -8.20
CA VAL A 124 6.79 7.92 -8.47
C VAL A 124 7.75 8.58 -7.49
N SER A 125 7.59 8.33 -6.19
CA SER A 125 8.45 8.95 -5.16
C SER A 125 9.91 8.52 -5.27
N LEU A 126 10.18 7.29 -5.71
CA LEU A 126 11.54 6.82 -5.96
C LEU A 126 12.12 7.38 -7.25
N GLU A 127 11.33 7.44 -8.32
CA GLU A 127 11.75 8.05 -9.60
C GLU A 127 12.15 9.52 -9.40
N GLU A 128 11.40 10.28 -8.61
CA GLU A 128 11.73 11.67 -8.25
C GLU A 128 13.06 11.81 -7.50
N LYS A 129 13.41 10.84 -6.65
CA LYS A 129 14.63 10.88 -5.82
C LYS A 129 15.86 10.34 -6.53
N ILE A 130 15.69 9.32 -7.38
CA ILE A 130 16.76 8.54 -8.00
C ILE A 130 17.00 8.98 -9.46
N GLY A 131 16.03 9.64 -10.08
CA GLY A 131 16.11 10.17 -11.45
C GLY A 131 15.82 9.14 -12.55
N HIS A 132 15.44 7.92 -12.20
CA HIS A 132 14.97 6.89 -13.13
C HIS A 132 14.03 5.91 -12.43
N ARG A 133 13.25 5.16 -13.20
CA ARG A 133 12.35 4.13 -12.67
C ARG A 133 13.11 2.92 -12.16
N VAL A 134 12.71 2.47 -10.98
CA VAL A 134 13.20 1.24 -10.36
C VAL A 134 12.02 0.31 -10.18
N GLY A 135 12.16 -0.97 -10.54
CA GLY A 135 11.11 -1.98 -10.34
C GLY A 135 11.00 -2.40 -8.88
N LEU A 136 9.80 -2.81 -8.45
CA LEU A 136 9.50 -3.19 -7.07
C LEU A 136 10.48 -4.24 -6.51
N ASP A 137 10.88 -5.22 -7.33
CA ASP A 137 11.77 -6.30 -6.90
C ASP A 137 13.18 -5.77 -6.57
N ALA A 138 13.69 -4.83 -7.36
CA ALA A 138 14.97 -4.19 -7.11
C ALA A 138 14.92 -3.32 -5.84
N VAL A 139 13.80 -2.63 -5.60
CA VAL A 139 13.58 -1.84 -4.37
C VAL A 139 13.52 -2.76 -3.14
N ALA A 140 12.80 -3.87 -3.24
CA ALA A 140 12.63 -4.83 -2.13
C ALA A 140 13.95 -5.53 -1.79
N ASP A 141 14.74 -5.93 -2.79
CA ASP A 141 16.05 -6.53 -2.59
C ASP A 141 17.02 -5.54 -1.93
N ALA A 142 17.08 -4.30 -2.45
CA ALA A 142 17.98 -3.27 -1.93
C ALA A 142 17.61 -2.77 -0.51
N THR A 143 16.32 -2.70 -0.18
CA THR A 143 15.85 -2.10 1.09
C THR A 143 15.62 -3.14 2.18
N CYS A 144 15.05 -4.29 1.82
CA CYS A 144 14.59 -5.30 2.77
C CYS A 144 15.42 -6.58 2.71
N GLY A 145 16.28 -6.76 1.70
CA GLY A 145 16.97 -8.03 1.45
C GLY A 145 16.00 -9.18 1.14
N VAL A 146 14.80 -8.84 0.65
CA VAL A 146 13.73 -9.80 0.35
C VAL A 146 13.48 -9.80 -1.14
N LYS A 147 13.44 -11.00 -1.72
CA LYS A 147 12.96 -11.24 -3.09
C LYS A 147 11.51 -11.67 -3.04
N LYS A 148 10.69 -11.23 -3.99
CA LYS A 148 9.29 -11.68 -4.08
C LYS A 148 9.24 -13.20 -4.17
N THR A 149 8.33 -13.78 -3.40
CA THR A 149 8.08 -15.22 -3.35
C THR A 149 7.14 -15.73 -4.46
N ALA A 150 6.52 -14.84 -5.24
CA ALA A 150 5.67 -15.20 -6.36
C ALA A 150 5.67 -14.09 -7.43
N SER A 151 5.54 -14.49 -8.70
CA SER A 151 5.39 -13.56 -9.83
C SER A 151 3.90 -13.24 -10.08
N GLY A 152 3.59 -12.03 -10.58
CA GLY A 152 2.20 -11.67 -10.93
C GLY A 152 1.56 -12.61 -11.97
N ILE A 153 2.39 -13.31 -12.77
CA ILE A 153 1.91 -14.33 -13.72
C ILE A 153 1.37 -15.56 -13.00
N GLU A 154 2.00 -16.00 -11.90
CA GLU A 154 1.51 -17.12 -11.10
C GLU A 154 0.19 -16.78 -10.39
N ALA A 155 0.03 -15.53 -9.95
CA ALA A 155 -1.22 -15.05 -9.35
C ALA A 155 -2.41 -15.15 -10.34
N ILE A 156 -2.19 -14.75 -11.60
CA ILE A 156 -3.17 -14.89 -12.69
C ILE A 156 -3.50 -16.36 -12.95
N GLN A 157 -2.50 -17.25 -12.91
CA GLN A 157 -2.72 -18.68 -13.12
C GLN A 157 -3.55 -19.30 -11.98
N TRP A 158 -3.28 -18.95 -10.72
CA TRP A 158 -4.09 -19.40 -9.59
C TRP A 158 -5.53 -18.88 -9.62
N TRP A 159 -5.74 -17.66 -10.12
CA TRP A 159 -7.08 -17.15 -10.39
C TRP A 159 -7.83 -18.02 -11.39
N ARG A 160 -7.20 -18.37 -12.52
CA ARG A 160 -7.78 -19.24 -13.56
C ARG A 160 -8.09 -20.65 -13.05
N GLU A 161 -7.29 -21.15 -12.12
CA GLU A 161 -7.48 -22.46 -11.48
C GLU A 161 -8.52 -22.43 -10.33
N GLY A 162 -9.13 -21.29 -10.02
CA GLY A 162 -10.09 -21.14 -8.92
C GLY A 162 -9.47 -21.17 -7.52
N LYS A 163 -8.14 -21.07 -7.40
CA LYS A 163 -7.38 -21.09 -6.14
C LYS A 163 -7.23 -19.69 -5.54
N GLN A 164 -8.36 -19.01 -5.38
CA GLN A 164 -8.41 -17.61 -4.94
C GLN A 164 -7.82 -17.42 -3.53
N SER A 165 -8.05 -18.41 -2.66
CA SER A 165 -7.51 -18.47 -1.29
C SER A 165 -5.97 -18.52 -1.25
N ASP A 166 -5.34 -19.21 -2.21
CA ASP A 166 -3.88 -19.37 -2.26
C ASP A 166 -3.20 -18.10 -2.77
N CYS A 167 -3.83 -17.41 -3.73
CA CYS A 167 -3.38 -16.11 -4.23
C CYS A 167 -3.41 -15.05 -3.11
N ALA A 168 -4.51 -14.98 -2.36
CA ALA A 168 -4.64 -14.07 -1.23
C ALA A 168 -3.68 -14.45 -0.08
N GLY A 169 -3.60 -15.73 0.28
CA GLY A 169 -2.76 -16.23 1.36
C GLY A 169 -1.27 -15.98 1.13
N ARG A 170 -0.76 -16.13 -0.10
CA ARG A 170 0.66 -15.91 -0.40
C ARG A 170 1.03 -14.43 -0.55
N LYS A 171 0.11 -13.53 -0.93
CA LYS A 171 0.34 -12.06 -0.87
C LYS A 171 0.44 -11.56 0.57
N VAL A 172 -0.46 -12.02 1.44
CA VAL A 172 -0.45 -11.67 2.88
C VAL A 172 0.83 -12.15 3.57
N VAL A 173 1.32 -13.33 3.21
CA VAL A 173 2.55 -13.91 3.79
C VAL A 173 3.84 -13.37 3.14
N GLY A 174 3.82 -13.08 1.84
CA GLY A 174 5.02 -12.76 1.07
C GLY A 174 5.51 -11.31 1.15
N THR A 175 4.60 -10.34 1.36
CA THR A 175 4.95 -8.92 1.18
C THR A 175 5.27 -8.19 2.50
N TRP A 176 4.79 -8.66 3.66
CA TRP A 176 4.90 -7.87 4.91
C TRP A 176 5.13 -8.66 6.21
N GLN A 177 5.30 -9.98 6.18
CA GLN A 177 5.53 -10.75 7.40
C GLN A 177 7.02 -10.79 7.76
N ARG A 178 7.48 -9.80 8.53
CA ARG A 178 8.75 -9.91 9.25
C ARG A 178 8.63 -11.04 10.29
N ARG A 179 9.61 -11.94 10.28
CA ARG A 179 9.94 -12.90 11.35
C ARG A 179 9.55 -12.37 12.72
N THR A 180 8.60 -13.02 13.39
CA THR A 180 8.76 -13.19 14.84
C THR A 180 10.05 -13.98 15.04
N PRO A 181 11.07 -13.47 15.75
CA PRO A 181 12.08 -14.34 16.28
C PRO A 181 11.35 -15.25 17.27
N LEU A 182 11.30 -16.55 16.98
CA LEU A 182 11.04 -17.52 18.03
C LEU A 182 12.20 -17.38 19.00
N ASN A 183 11.91 -16.72 20.13
CA ASN A 183 12.72 -16.77 21.32
C ASN A 183 12.78 -18.24 21.75
N GLY A 184 13.86 -18.92 21.37
CA GLY A 184 14.22 -20.24 21.87
C GLY A 184 15.52 -20.12 22.67
N ARG A 185 15.45 -19.51 23.85
CA ARG A 185 16.36 -19.85 24.96
C ARG A 185 15.62 -20.81 25.86
N ASN A 186 15.99 -22.08 25.81
CA ASN A 186 16.62 -22.79 26.93
C ASN A 186 17.22 -24.09 26.39
#